data_AF-A0A5K1G6L9-F1
#
_entry.id   AF-A0A5K1G6L9-F1
#
_cell.length_a   1.000
_cell.length_b   1.000
_cell.length_c   1.000
_cell.angle_alpha   90.00
_cell.angle_beta   90.00
_cell.angle_gamma   90.00
#
_symmetry.space_group_name_H-M   'P 1'
#
loop_
_entity.id
_entity.type
_entity.pdbx_description
1 polymer ?
#
loop_
_entity_poly.entity_id
_entity_poly.type
_entity_poly.pdbx_seq_one_letter_code
_entity_poly.pdbx_strand_id
1 'polypeptide(L)'
;GVGKGWVAARVLSTMSTKGEPPDFILCIGDDRSDEDMFESISNSAPSSAEIFACTVGRKPSKATYYLNDTEEVIRLLESLAITSDESSQQAFGQ
;
A
#
# COMPACT_ATOMS: atom_id res chain seq x y z
N GLY A 1 5.67 -23.22 0.74
CA GLY A 1 6.20 -22.00 1.39
C GLY A 1 5.09 -20.98 1.49
N VAL A 2 5.20 -20.01 2.40
CA VAL A 2 4.26 -18.88 2.51
C VAL A 2 4.83 -17.72 1.69
N GLY A 3 4.04 -17.18 0.75
CA GLY A 3 4.44 -16.07 -0.13
C GLY A 3 3.84 -14.73 0.30
N LYS A 4 4.46 -13.62 -0.13
CA LYS A 4 4.01 -12.25 0.20
C LYS A 4 2.56 -11.98 -0.25
N GLY A 5 2.17 -12.48 -1.43
CA GLY A 5 0.79 -12.41 -1.91
C GLY A 5 -0.23 -13.06 -0.96
N TRP A 6 0.06 -14.27 -0.47
CA TRP A 6 -0.84 -14.94 0.48
C TRP A 6 -0.99 -14.14 1.79
N VAL A 7 0.11 -13.57 2.29
CA VAL A 7 0.08 -12.73 3.50
C VAL A 7 -0.77 -11.48 3.25
N ALA A 8 -0.59 -10.80 2.12
CA ALA A 8 -1.36 -9.60 1.77
C ALA A 8 -2.86 -9.88 1.66
N ALA A 9 -3.26 -10.93 0.92
CA ALA A 9 -4.67 -11.36 0.87
C ALA A 9 -5.23 -11.69 2.25
N ARG A 10 -4.42 -12.33 3.11
CA ARG A 10 -4.86 -12.70 4.46
C ARG A 10 -5.09 -11.48 5.34
N VAL A 11 -4.24 -10.46 5.25
CA VAL A 11 -4.41 -9.19 5.97
C VAL A 11 -5.71 -8.50 5.53
N LEU A 12 -5.90 -8.32 4.22
CA LEU A 12 -7.11 -7.69 3.67
C LEU A 12 -8.39 -8.45 4.05
N SER A 13 -8.37 -9.78 3.91
CA SER A 13 -9.49 -10.63 4.33
C SER A 13 -9.79 -10.47 5.82
N THR A 14 -8.75 -10.41 6.67
CA THR A 14 -8.92 -10.25 8.12
C THR A 14 -9.56 -8.90 8.46
N MET A 15 -9.09 -7.82 7.85
CA MET A 15 -9.66 -6.47 8.03
C MET A 15 -11.14 -6.42 7.64
N SER A 16 -11.47 -6.94 6.44
CA SER A 16 -12.86 -7.04 5.98
C SER A 16 -13.73 -7.87 6.91
N THR A 17 -13.24 -9.02 7.41
CA THR A 17 -14.02 -9.86 8.35
C THR A 17 -14.24 -9.21 9.72
N LYS A 18 -13.38 -8.28 10.12
CA LYS A 18 -13.55 -7.48 11.34
C LYS A 18 -14.52 -6.31 11.17
N GLY A 19 -15.03 -6.10 9.95
CA GLY A 19 -15.92 -4.97 9.63
C GLY A 19 -15.18 -3.65 9.41
N GLU A 20 -13.85 -3.69 9.24
CA GLU A 20 -13.01 -2.52 9.01
C GLU A 20 -12.25 -2.67 7.67
N PRO A 21 -12.95 -2.78 6.52
CA PRO A 21 -12.28 -2.88 5.23
C PRO A 21 -11.48 -1.60 4.95
N PRO A 22 -10.26 -1.69 4.40
CA PRO A 22 -9.50 -0.50 4.04
C PRO A 22 -10.16 0.24 2.87
N ASP A 23 -10.10 1.57 2.91
CA ASP A 23 -10.43 2.48 1.81
C ASP A 23 -9.19 3.02 1.09
N PHE A 24 -8.00 2.88 1.70
CA PHE A 24 -6.70 3.24 1.13
C PHE A 24 -5.69 2.12 1.34
N ILE A 25 -4.94 1.77 0.29
CA ILE A 25 -3.89 0.74 0.32
C ILE A 25 -2.63 1.26 -0.37
N LEU A 26 -1.55 1.44 0.40
CA LEU A 26 -0.20 1.66 -0.11
C LEU A 26 0.60 0.35 -0.03
N CYS A 27 1.12 -0.10 -1.16
CA CYS A 27 1.94 -1.31 -1.25
C CYS A 27 3.26 -1.01 -1.95
N ILE A 28 4.39 -1.35 -1.34
CA ILE A 28 5.74 -1.05 -1.86
C ILE A 28 6.60 -2.31 -1.85
N GLY A 29 7.32 -2.58 -2.95
CA GLY A 29 8.23 -3.73 -3.04
C GLY A 29 9.27 -3.63 -4.16
N ASP A 30 10.45 -4.21 -3.97
CA ASP A 30 11.63 -4.04 -4.81
C ASP A 30 12.08 -5.31 -5.54
N ASP A 31 11.57 -6.48 -5.17
CA ASP A 31 12.07 -7.76 -5.68
C ASP A 31 11.01 -8.57 -6.44
N ARG A 32 11.37 -9.77 -6.87
CA ARG A 32 10.47 -10.66 -7.64
C ARG A 32 9.32 -11.20 -6.78
N SER A 33 9.54 -11.38 -5.48
CA SER A 33 8.51 -11.91 -4.59
C SER A 33 7.40 -10.89 -4.30
N ASP A 34 7.66 -9.59 -4.50
CA ASP A 34 6.66 -8.53 -4.39
C ASP A 34 5.66 -8.51 -5.55
N GLU A 35 6.00 -9.11 -6.70
CA GLU A 35 5.07 -9.22 -7.83
C GLU A 35 3.80 -10.01 -7.47
N ASP A 36 3.94 -11.06 -6.67
CA ASP A 36 2.80 -11.82 -6.15
C ASP A 36 2.00 -11.00 -5.12
N MET A 37 2.64 -10.06 -4.41
CA MET A 37 1.97 -9.14 -3.49
C MET A 37 1.12 -8.12 -4.24
N PHE A 38 1.66 -7.50 -5.29
CA PHE A 38 0.93 -6.53 -6.12
C PHE A 38 -0.32 -7.14 -6.75
N GLU A 39 -0.18 -8.33 -7.36
CA GLU A 39 -1.30 -9.06 -7.96
C GLU A 39 -2.35 -9.43 -6.90
N SER A 40 -1.90 -9.95 -5.75
CA SER A 40 -2.83 -10.37 -4.71
C SER A 40 -3.64 -9.22 -4.13
N ILE A 41 -3.03 -8.04 -3.97
CA ILE A 41 -3.74 -6.84 -3.49
C ILE A 41 -4.76 -6.38 -4.52
N SER A 42 -4.39 -6.31 -5.80
CA SER A 42 -5.32 -5.93 -6.87
C SER A 42 -6.54 -6.85 -6.95
N ASN A 43 -6.38 -8.13 -6.62
CA ASN A 43 -7.46 -9.12 -6.67
C ASN A 43 -8.29 -9.22 -5.37
N SER A 44 -7.72 -8.85 -4.22
CA SER A 44 -8.32 -9.09 -2.91
C SER A 44 -8.80 -7.82 -2.21
N ALA A 45 -8.41 -6.64 -2.70
CA ALA A 45 -8.81 -5.36 -2.14
C ALA A 45 -10.33 -5.13 -2.31
N PRO A 46 -10.98 -4.44 -1.35
CA PRO A 46 -12.33 -3.94 -1.54
C PRO A 46 -12.42 -3.07 -2.79
N SER A 47 -13.54 -3.14 -3.52
CA SER A 47 -13.74 -2.32 -4.72
C SER A 47 -13.81 -0.81 -4.44
N SER A 48 -14.05 -0.43 -3.18
CA SER A 48 -14.03 0.95 -2.70
C SER A 48 -12.64 1.45 -2.33
N ALA A 49 -11.63 0.59 -2.31
CA ALA A 49 -10.29 0.97 -1.89
C ALA A 49 -9.51 1.64 -3.02
N GLU A 50 -8.84 2.74 -2.71
CA GLU A 50 -7.82 3.33 -3.59
C GLU A 50 -6.48 2.59 -3.39
N ILE A 51 -5.91 2.09 -4.49
CA ILE A 51 -4.73 1.23 -4.45
C ILE A 51 -3.54 1.93 -5.10
N PHE A 52 -2.48 2.10 -4.31
CA PHE A 52 -1.19 2.64 -4.73
C PHE A 52 -0.13 1.55 -4.59
N ALA A 53 0.01 0.72 -5.63
CA ALA A 53 1.06 -0.28 -5.70
C ALA A 53 2.29 0.30 -6.41
N CYS A 54 3.42 0.30 -5.71
CA CYS A 54 4.68 0.91 -6.15
C CYS A 54 5.80 -0.15 -6.16
N THR A 55 6.50 -0.28 -7.28
CA THR A 55 7.76 -1.00 -7.28
C THR A 55 8.95 -0.07 -7.00
N VAL A 56 9.97 -0.53 -6.29
CA VAL A 56 11.21 0.25 -6.09
C VAL A 56 12.19 -0.07 -7.21
N GLY A 57 12.69 1.00 -7.83
CA GLY A 57 13.48 0.94 -9.06
C GLY A 57 12.62 0.89 -10.32
N ARG A 58 13.14 1.44 -11.41
CA ARG A 58 12.47 1.40 -12.71
C ARG A 58 12.67 0.04 -13.38
N LYS A 59 11.66 -0.82 -13.32
CA LYS A 59 11.68 -2.17 -13.89
C LYS A 59 10.27 -2.61 -14.33
N PRO A 60 10.15 -3.63 -15.20
CA PRO A 60 8.87 -4.29 -15.44
C PRO A 60 8.29 -4.82 -14.13
N SER A 61 7.05 -4.48 -13.83
CA SER A 61 6.35 -4.89 -12.62
C SER A 61 4.83 -4.91 -12.85
N LYS A 62 4.12 -5.68 -12.03
CA LYS A 62 2.66 -5.66 -11.88
C LYS A 62 2.17 -4.45 -11.07
N ALA A 63 3.07 -3.74 -10.40
CA ALA A 63 2.76 -2.46 -9.74
C ALA A 63 2.43 -1.37 -10.77
N THR A 64 1.45 -0.51 -10.46
CA THR A 64 1.04 0.61 -11.31
C THR A 64 2.06 1.75 -11.32
N TYR A 65 2.73 1.96 -10.19
CA TYR A 65 3.66 3.06 -9.96
C TYR A 65 5.06 2.54 -9.65
N TYR A 66 6.03 3.45 -9.65
CA TYR A 66 7.38 3.15 -9.17
C TYR A 66 7.93 4.29 -8.32
N LEU A 67 8.85 3.95 -7.44
CA LEU A 67 9.72 4.88 -6.71
C LEU A 67 11.16 4.61 -7.18
N ASN A 68 11.99 5.64 -7.33
CA ASN A 68 13.32 5.51 -7.91
C ASN A 68 14.24 4.64 -7.04
N ASP A 69 14.19 4.85 -5.72
CA ASP A 69 15.03 4.18 -4.74
C ASP A 69 14.39 4.19 -3.35
N THR A 70 15.10 3.67 -2.36
CA THR A 70 14.65 3.62 -0.97
C THR A 70 14.59 5.00 -0.31
N GLU A 71 15.32 6.01 -0.78
CA GLU A 71 15.18 7.36 -0.23
C GLU A 71 13.82 7.97 -0.61
N GLU A 72 13.34 7.74 -1.83
CA GLU A 72 11.99 8.17 -2.21
C GLU A 72 10.89 7.44 -1.44
N VAL A 73 11.10 6.17 -1.07
CA VAL A 73 10.19 5.45 -0.17
C VAL A 73 10.09 6.18 1.17
N ILE A 74 11.23 6.55 1.76
CA ILE A 74 11.28 7.26 3.04
C ILE A 74 10.57 8.62 2.92
N ARG A 75 10.91 9.42 1.90
CA ARG A 75 10.29 10.75 1.69
C ARG A 75 8.78 10.67 1.47
N LEU A 76 8.30 9.64 0.78
CA LEU A 76 6.87 9.41 0.59
C LEU A 76 6.18 9.13 1.93
N LEU A 77 6.76 8.27 2.77
CA LEU A 77 6.21 7.94 4.09
C LEU A 77 6.28 9.15 5.05
N GLU A 78 7.37 9.92 5.03
CA GLU A 78 7.49 11.17 5.79
C GLU A 78 6.43 12.19 5.36
N SER A 79 6.21 12.36 4.05
CA SER A 79 5.19 13.28 3.54
C SER A 79 3.80 12.86 3.99
N LEU A 80 3.47 11.56 3.95
CA LEU A 80 2.19 11.04 4.45
C LEU A 80 2.01 11.31 5.94
N ALA A 81 3.05 11.10 6.75
CA ALA A 81 3.00 11.35 8.19
C ALA A 81 2.76 12.84 8.51
N ILE A 82 3.45 13.74 7.81
CA ILE A 82 3.26 15.19 7.96
C ILE A 82 1.82 15.58 7.60
N THR A 83 1.31 15.11 6.45
CA THR A 83 -0.05 15.43 6.00
C THR A 83 -1.12 14.87 6.95
N SER A 84 -0.91 13.69 7.55
CA SER A 84 -1.85 13.13 8.54
C SER A 84 -1.93 13.95 9.84
N ASP A 85 -0.83 14.61 10.23
CA ASP A 85 -0.81 15.47 11.43
C ASP A 85 -1.48 16.83 11.16
N GLU A 86 -1.23 17.43 9.99
CA GLU A 86 -1.84 18.72 9.61
C GLU A 86 -3.36 18.64 9.49
N SER A 87 -3.87 17.53 8.94
CA SER A 87 -5.31 17.27 8.86
C SER A 87 -5.96 17.07 10.23
N SER A 88 -5.21 16.53 11.21
CA SER A 88 -5.66 16.40 12.59
C SER A 88 -5.74 17.75 13.34
N GLN A 89 -4.88 18.72 13.00
CA GLN A 89 -4.91 20.06 13.61
C GLN A 89 -6.02 20.95 13.04
N GLN A 90 -6.37 20.80 11.76
CA GLN A 90 -7.49 21.54 11.15
C GLN A 90 -8.86 21.05 11.64
N ALA A 91 -8.97 19.78 12.06
CA ALA A 91 -10.21 19.21 12.60
C ALA A 91 -10.56 19.68 14.03
N PHE A 92 -9.57 20.12 14.82
CA PHE A 92 -9.77 20.65 16.18
C PHE A 92 -9.82 22.19 16.23
N GLY A 93 -9.68 22.86 15.09
CA GLY A 93 -9.72 24.32 14.95
C GLY A 93 -11.07 24.92 14.55
N GLN A 94 -12.15 24.13 14.52
CA GLN A 94 -13.53 24.59 14.28
C GLN A 94 -14.44 24.29 15.48
#